data_AF-A0A6J5XXE7-F1
#
_entry.id   AF-A0A6J5XXE7-F1
#
_cell.length_a   1.000
_cell.length_b   1.000
_cell.length_c   1.000
_cell.angle_alpha   90.00
_cell.angle_beta   90.00
_cell.angle_gamma   90.00
#
_symmetry.space_group_name_H-M   'P 1'
#
loop_
_entity.id
_entity.type
_entity.pdbx_description
1 polymer ?
#
loop_
_entity_poly.entity_id
_entity_poly.type
_entity_poly.pdbx_seq_one_letter_code
_entity_poly.pdbx_strand_id
1 'polypeptide(L)'
;MAKRAKDINLRNQIEKIVRGYKPHIPAELALEAAKRICKSPFTEDILKAKKPIKFTQLKFKLFEAMTDPIEHIYHFQQQMVLEGDDEALLLHLQSKRRKDVTILFSTKQSTGESLKDYLRRFTEEMSTLEECDSHTASLAFRTWNKNA
;
A
#
# COMPACT_ATOMS: atom_id res chain seq x y z
N MET A 1 60.55 6.61 -23.01
CA MET A 1 60.46 5.15 -22.77
C MET A 1 59.33 4.75 -21.80
N ALA A 2 59.18 5.39 -20.63
CA ALA A 2 58.22 4.98 -19.59
C ALA A 2 56.72 5.00 -20.00
N LYS A 3 56.30 5.91 -20.89
CA LYS A 3 54.89 6.02 -21.33
C LYS A 3 54.43 4.79 -22.15
N ARG A 4 55.33 4.24 -22.97
CA ARG A 4 55.05 3.07 -23.82
C ARG A 4 54.90 1.78 -23.01
N ALA A 5 55.70 1.63 -21.96
CA ALA A 5 55.61 0.47 -21.05
C ALA A 5 54.28 0.44 -20.28
N LYS A 6 53.77 1.61 -19.86
CA LYS A 6 52.48 1.74 -19.19
C LYS A 6 51.30 1.40 -20.12
N ASP A 7 51.38 1.80 -21.38
CA ASP A 7 50.36 1.49 -22.40
C ASP A 7 50.27 -0.02 -22.67
N ILE A 8 51.42 -0.68 -22.80
CA ILE A 8 51.49 -2.14 -23.00
C ILE A 8 50.95 -2.88 -21.78
N ASN A 9 51.28 -2.41 -20.57
CA ASN A 9 50.76 -3.00 -19.35
C ASN A 9 49.22 -2.88 -19.26
N LEU A 10 48.68 -1.70 -19.59
CA LEU A 10 47.24 -1.46 -19.62
C LEU A 10 46.53 -2.34 -20.65
N ARG A 11 47.09 -2.48 -21.86
CA ARG A 11 46.53 -3.36 -22.90
C ARG A 11 46.48 -4.81 -22.45
N ASN A 12 47.57 -5.32 -21.88
CA ASN A 12 47.62 -6.70 -21.37
C ASN A 12 46.64 -6.92 -20.22
N GLN A 13 46.42 -5.89 -19.39
CA GLN A 13 45.44 -5.93 -18.31
C GLN A 13 44.00 -5.99 -18.85
N ILE A 14 43.69 -5.21 -19.91
CA ILE A 14 42.39 -5.23 -20.58
C ILE A 14 42.15 -6.60 -21.25
N GLU A 15 43.13 -7.15 -21.97
CA GLU A 15 42.99 -8.47 -22.61
C GLU A 15 42.71 -9.58 -21.59
N LYS A 16 43.35 -9.52 -20.42
CA LYS A 16 43.11 -10.48 -19.34
C LYS A 16 41.68 -10.39 -18.79
N ILE A 17 41.10 -9.19 -18.73
CA ILE A 17 39.72 -8.96 -18.29
C ILE A 17 38.73 -9.48 -19.34
N VAL A 18 38.93 -9.12 -20.62
CA VAL A 18 38.05 -9.53 -21.72
C VAL A 18 38.04 -11.06 -21.87
N ARG A 19 39.21 -11.71 -21.75
CA ARG A 19 39.33 -13.17 -21.85
C ARG A 19 38.62 -13.93 -20.73
N GLY A 20 38.45 -13.31 -19.55
CA GLY A 20 37.71 -13.88 -18.41
C GLY A 20 36.23 -13.47 -18.38
N TYR A 21 35.81 -12.55 -19.25
CA TYR A 21 34.43 -12.06 -19.27
C TYR A 21 33.51 -13.10 -19.93
N LYS A 22 32.74 -13.81 -19.11
CA LYS A 22 31.61 -14.61 -19.57
C LYS A 22 30.38 -13.70 -19.54
N PRO A 23 29.81 -13.30 -20.69
CA PRO A 23 28.60 -12.50 -20.69
C PRO A 23 27.49 -13.32 -20.01
N HIS A 24 27.04 -12.85 -18.85
CA HIS A 24 25.85 -13.40 -18.25
C HIS A 24 24.69 -12.99 -19.15
N ILE A 25 24.04 -13.95 -19.79
CA ILE A 25 22.89 -13.63 -20.63
C ILE A 25 21.85 -12.98 -19.69
N PRO A 26 21.29 -11.81 -20.01
CA PRO A 26 20.32 -11.14 -19.15
C PRO A 26 19.15 -12.07 -18.75
N ALA A 27 18.76 -12.98 -19.65
CA ALA A 27 17.77 -14.02 -19.39
C ALA A 27 18.21 -15.04 -18.32
N GLU A 28 19.47 -15.48 -18.30
CA GLU A 28 19.99 -16.37 -17.25
C GLU A 28 20.03 -15.66 -15.89
N LEU A 29 20.38 -14.35 -15.88
CA LEU A 29 20.44 -13.57 -14.64
C LEU A 29 19.04 -13.37 -14.07
N ALA A 30 18.09 -13.05 -14.95
CA ALA A 30 16.68 -12.92 -14.61
C ALA A 30 16.11 -14.25 -14.10
N LEU A 31 16.48 -15.38 -14.72
CA LEU A 31 16.05 -16.71 -14.28
C LEU A 31 16.60 -17.05 -12.88
N GLU A 32 17.87 -16.77 -12.60
CA GLU A 32 18.44 -16.98 -11.27
C GLU A 32 17.87 -16.03 -10.21
N ALA A 33 17.61 -14.77 -10.57
CA ALA A 33 16.91 -13.83 -9.69
C ALA A 33 15.48 -14.32 -9.38
N ALA A 34 14.73 -14.73 -10.40
CA ALA A 34 13.37 -15.26 -10.26
C ALA A 34 13.37 -16.54 -9.40
N LYS A 35 14.28 -17.49 -9.65
CA LYS A 35 14.42 -18.69 -8.81
C LYS A 35 14.67 -18.37 -7.34
N ARG A 36 15.41 -17.28 -7.03
CA ARG A 36 15.64 -16.84 -5.65
C ARG A 36 14.41 -16.18 -5.05
N ILE A 37 13.66 -15.39 -5.81
CA ILE A 37 12.45 -14.69 -5.38
C ILE A 37 11.27 -15.67 -5.21
N CYS A 38 11.17 -16.68 -6.08
CA CYS A 38 10.07 -17.66 -6.10
C CYS A 38 10.27 -18.82 -5.12
N LYS A 39 11.28 -18.78 -4.24
CA LYS A 39 11.39 -19.80 -3.20
C LYS A 39 10.26 -19.62 -2.19
N SER A 40 9.56 -20.72 -1.90
CA SER A 40 8.60 -20.73 -0.80
C SER A 40 9.31 -20.33 0.51
N PRO A 41 8.74 -19.41 1.31
CA PRO A 41 9.27 -19.09 2.63
C PRO A 41 8.98 -20.21 3.66
N PHE A 42 8.15 -21.20 3.30
CA PHE A 42 7.75 -22.29 4.16
C PHE A 42 8.68 -23.50 4.06
N THR A 43 8.91 -24.16 5.19
CA THR A 43 9.68 -25.42 5.25
C THR A 43 8.93 -26.56 4.56
N GLU A 44 9.66 -27.62 4.21
CA GLU A 44 9.08 -28.79 3.55
C GLU A 44 7.99 -29.48 4.41
N ASP A 45 8.13 -29.45 5.73
CA ASP A 45 7.13 -29.97 6.67
C ASP A 45 5.80 -29.20 6.59
N ILE A 46 5.86 -27.86 6.48
CA ILE A 46 4.67 -27.02 6.33
C ILE A 46 4.00 -27.27 4.97
N LEU A 47 4.79 -27.37 3.89
CA LEU A 47 4.27 -27.62 2.55
C LEU A 47 3.59 -29.00 2.42
N LYS A 48 4.04 -29.98 3.21
CA LYS A 48 3.49 -31.35 3.23
C LYS A 48 2.41 -31.56 4.30
N ALA A 49 2.14 -30.57 5.14
CA ALA A 49 1.14 -30.68 6.19
C ALA A 49 -0.24 -30.97 5.60
N LYS A 50 -1.00 -31.86 6.24
CA LYS A 50 -2.38 -32.15 5.81
C LYS A 50 -3.23 -30.90 6.01
N LYS A 51 -3.92 -30.47 4.95
CA LYS A 51 -4.91 -29.39 5.01
C LYS A 51 -5.96 -29.72 6.08
N PRO A 52 -6.27 -28.79 7.00
CA PRO A 52 -7.31 -29.02 8.00
C PRO A 52 -8.66 -29.29 7.33
N ILE A 53 -9.45 -30.23 7.88
CA ILE A 53 -10.73 -30.67 7.30
C ILE A 53 -11.73 -29.51 7.14
N LYS A 54 -11.69 -28.54 8.06
CA LYS A 54 -12.57 -27.37 8.04
C LYS A 54 -11.96 -26.16 7.32
N PHE A 55 -10.79 -26.30 6.70
CA PHE A 55 -10.17 -25.19 5.99
C PHE A 55 -10.84 -24.99 4.63
N THR A 56 -11.63 -23.93 4.52
CA THR A 56 -12.09 -23.38 3.25
C THR A 56 -10.97 -22.53 2.68
N GLN A 57 -10.44 -22.92 1.52
CA GLN A 57 -9.41 -22.11 0.86
C GLN A 57 -10.08 -20.91 0.20
N LEU A 58 -9.65 -19.71 0.60
CA LEU A 58 -10.07 -18.48 -0.03
C LEU A 58 -9.75 -18.52 -1.52
N LYS A 59 -10.73 -18.15 -2.34
CA LYS A 59 -10.56 -18.04 -3.80
C LYS A 59 -10.22 -16.60 -4.14
N PHE A 60 -8.95 -16.25 -4.03
CA PHE A 60 -8.47 -14.94 -4.46
C PHE A 60 -8.35 -14.88 -5.99
N LYS A 61 -8.76 -13.75 -6.57
CA LYS A 61 -8.42 -13.44 -7.96
C LYS A 61 -6.93 -13.10 -8.01
N LEU A 62 -6.18 -13.71 -8.93
CA LEU A 62 -4.78 -13.36 -9.16
C LEU A 62 -4.66 -11.95 -9.75
N PHE A 63 -3.54 -11.27 -9.48
CA PHE A 63 -3.27 -9.97 -10.06
C PHE A 63 -3.02 -10.09 -11.57
N GLU A 64 -3.96 -9.62 -12.38
CA GLU A 64 -3.90 -9.68 -13.85
C GLU A 64 -3.05 -8.55 -14.47
N ALA A 65 -2.41 -7.69 -13.65
CA ALA A 65 -1.68 -6.49 -14.05
C ALA A 65 -2.48 -5.43 -14.84
N MET A 66 -3.77 -5.66 -15.07
CA MET A 66 -4.69 -4.74 -15.75
C MET A 66 -5.44 -3.82 -14.79
N THR A 67 -5.55 -4.21 -13.52
CA THR A 67 -6.19 -3.44 -12.45
C THR A 67 -5.13 -2.59 -11.74
N ASP A 68 -5.53 -1.44 -11.20
CA ASP A 68 -4.63 -0.64 -10.37
C ASP A 68 -4.08 -1.49 -9.20
N PRO A 69 -2.75 -1.52 -8.96
CA PRO A 69 -2.16 -2.34 -7.90
C PRO A 69 -2.70 -2.01 -6.51
N ILE A 70 -3.03 -0.75 -6.23
CA ILE A 70 -3.56 -0.32 -4.93
C ILE A 70 -4.99 -0.82 -4.78
N GLU A 71 -5.81 -0.71 -5.82
CA GLU A 71 -7.17 -1.24 -5.85
C GLU A 71 -7.19 -2.77 -5.68
N HIS A 72 -6.27 -3.49 -6.34
CA HIS A 72 -6.14 -4.94 -6.18
C HIS A 72 -5.78 -5.34 -4.75
N ILE A 73 -4.82 -4.65 -4.13
CA ILE A 73 -4.44 -4.88 -2.73
C ILE A 73 -5.62 -4.60 -1.80
N TYR A 74 -6.36 -3.51 -2.05
CA TYR A 74 -7.52 -3.15 -1.24
C TYR A 74 -8.63 -4.21 -1.35
N HIS A 75 -8.95 -4.68 -2.56
CA HIS A 75 -9.91 -5.77 -2.75
C HIS A 75 -9.47 -7.05 -2.05
N PHE A 76 -8.19 -7.40 -2.12
CA PHE A 76 -7.63 -8.55 -1.44
C PHE A 76 -7.80 -8.45 0.08
N GLN A 77 -7.47 -7.28 0.66
CA GLN A 77 -7.65 -7.01 2.09
C GLN A 77 -9.11 -7.10 2.52
N GLN A 78 -10.04 -6.58 1.70
CA GLN A 78 -11.48 -6.73 1.93
C GLN A 78 -11.92 -8.19 1.96
N GLN A 79 -11.44 -8.99 1.01
CA GLN A 79 -11.81 -10.39 0.93
C GLN A 79 -11.25 -11.19 2.11
N MET A 80 -10.03 -10.89 2.58
CA MET A 80 -9.48 -11.49 3.80
C MET A 80 -10.33 -11.18 5.03
N VAL A 81 -10.87 -9.96 5.13
CA VAL A 81 -11.76 -9.53 6.22
C VAL A 81 -13.14 -10.20 6.15
N LEU A 82 -13.68 -10.42 4.96
CA LEU A 82 -15.01 -11.03 4.81
C LEU A 82 -14.99 -12.54 5.07
N GLU A 83 -13.88 -13.19 4.74
CA GLU A 83 -13.73 -14.65 4.87
C GLU A 83 -12.98 -15.08 6.13
N GLY A 84 -12.30 -14.15 6.82
CA GLY A 84 -11.66 -14.37 8.12
C GLY A 84 -12.23 -13.44 9.18
N ASP A 85 -12.47 -13.95 10.39
CA ASP A 85 -12.91 -13.15 11.54
C ASP A 85 -11.77 -12.26 12.11
N ASP A 86 -11.09 -11.50 11.24
CA ASP A 86 -9.96 -10.65 11.61
C ASP A 86 -10.42 -9.21 11.89
N GLU A 87 -10.82 -8.97 13.15
CA GLU A 87 -11.24 -7.66 13.65
C GLU A 87 -10.17 -6.56 13.46
N ALA A 88 -8.88 -6.91 13.53
CA ALA A 88 -7.79 -5.92 13.39
C ALA A 88 -7.73 -5.38 11.96
N LEU A 89 -7.92 -6.25 10.96
CA LEU A 89 -8.00 -5.84 9.56
C LEU A 89 -9.31 -5.09 9.25
N LEU A 90 -10.43 -5.43 9.90
CA LEU A 90 -11.68 -4.65 9.84
C LEU A 90 -11.46 -3.20 10.28
N LEU A 91 -10.85 -3.00 11.45
CA LEU A 91 -10.56 -1.67 12.00
C LEU A 91 -9.63 -0.87 11.07
N HIS A 92 -8.59 -1.51 10.52
CA HIS A 92 -7.67 -0.85 9.60
C HIS A 92 -8.32 -0.45 8.27
N LEU A 93 -9.21 -1.29 7.73
CA LEU A 93 -9.92 -1.00 6.48
C LEU A 93 -10.96 0.11 6.67
N GLN A 94 -11.71 0.08 7.78
CA GLN A 94 -12.67 1.11 8.13
C GLN A 94 -11.97 2.45 8.38
N SER A 95 -10.82 2.45 9.06
CA SER A 95 -9.94 3.62 9.23
C SER A 95 -9.64 4.32 7.90
N LYS A 96 -9.30 3.58 6.84
CA LYS A 96 -9.05 4.16 5.50
C LYS A 96 -10.29 4.72 4.80
N ARG A 97 -11.49 4.43 5.29
CA ARG A 97 -12.77 5.00 4.83
C ARG A 97 -13.26 6.15 5.72
N ARG A 98 -12.52 6.52 6.77
CA ARG A 98 -12.93 7.60 7.68
C ARG A 98 -12.75 8.95 7.00
N LYS A 99 -13.74 9.82 7.21
CA LYS A 99 -13.72 11.19 6.71
C LYS A 99 -12.66 11.98 7.49
N ASP A 100 -11.95 12.83 6.77
CA ASP A 100 -10.99 13.74 7.36
C ASP A 100 -11.68 14.97 7.99
N VAL A 101 -11.06 15.58 9.00
CA VAL A 101 -11.60 16.73 9.73
C VAL A 101 -11.90 17.95 8.84
N THR A 102 -11.29 18.02 7.66
CA THR A 102 -11.60 19.01 6.60
C THR A 102 -13.09 19.05 6.22
N ILE A 103 -13.85 17.97 6.43
CA ILE A 103 -15.28 17.92 6.17
C ILE A 103 -16.08 18.92 7.02
N LEU A 104 -15.62 19.25 8.24
CA LEU A 104 -16.26 20.24 9.12
C LEU A 104 -16.15 21.65 8.57
N PHE A 105 -15.03 21.97 7.91
CA PHE A 105 -14.81 23.28 7.29
C PHE A 105 -15.63 23.47 6.02
N SER A 106 -16.05 22.36 5.40
CA SER A 106 -16.91 22.33 4.21
C SER A 106 -18.40 22.27 4.55
N THR A 107 -18.75 21.84 5.77
CA THR A 107 -20.14 21.76 6.27
C THR A 107 -20.61 23.15 6.70
N LYS A 108 -21.18 23.91 5.76
CA LYS A 108 -21.72 25.26 5.98
C LYS A 108 -23.24 25.23 6.20
N GLN A 109 -23.78 26.27 6.84
CA GLN A 109 -25.22 26.50 6.87
C GLN A 109 -25.69 26.91 5.49
N SER A 110 -26.72 26.23 4.98
CA SER A 110 -27.30 26.51 3.66
C SER A 110 -28.23 27.72 3.73
N THR A 111 -28.42 28.42 2.62
CA THR A 111 -29.36 29.55 2.54
C THR A 111 -30.79 29.08 2.84
N GLY A 112 -31.42 29.68 3.85
CA GLY A 112 -32.77 29.30 4.29
C GLY A 112 -32.83 28.11 5.26
N GLU A 113 -31.69 27.54 5.64
CA GLU A 113 -31.62 26.48 6.64
C GLU A 113 -31.74 27.04 8.06
N SER A 114 -32.47 26.35 8.94
CA SER A 114 -32.52 26.71 10.34
C SER A 114 -31.18 26.39 11.05
N LEU A 115 -30.80 27.20 12.03
CA LEU A 115 -29.60 26.94 12.82
C LEU A 115 -29.65 25.56 13.49
N LYS A 116 -30.84 25.11 13.89
CA LYS A 116 -31.06 23.79 14.51
C LYS A 116 -30.74 22.65 13.55
N ASP A 117 -31.19 22.74 12.30
CA ASP A 117 -30.94 21.71 11.29
C ASP A 117 -29.46 21.66 10.89
N TYR A 118 -28.83 22.82 10.78
CA TYR A 118 -27.38 22.93 10.58
C TYR A 118 -26.61 22.28 11.72
N LEU A 119 -26.92 22.63 12.98
CA LEU A 119 -26.23 22.09 14.15
C LEU A 119 -26.39 20.58 14.26
N ARG A 120 -27.57 20.04 13.89
CA ARG A 120 -27.79 18.59 13.79
C ARG A 120 -26.83 17.95 12.80
N ARG A 121 -26.76 18.45 11.56
CA ARG A 121 -25.84 17.92 10.52
C ARG A 121 -24.37 18.05 10.93
N PHE A 122 -24.00 19.20 11.48
CA PHE A 122 -22.63 19.47 11.92
C PHE A 122 -22.22 18.47 13.03
N THR A 123 -23.12 18.17 13.97
CA THR A 123 -22.88 17.20 15.05
C THR A 123 -22.87 15.76 14.55
N GLU A 124 -23.74 15.41 13.60
CA GLU A 124 -23.72 14.11 12.92
C GLU A 124 -22.39 13.89 12.19
N GLU A 125 -21.92 14.89 11.45
CA GLU A 125 -20.64 14.82 10.73
C GLU A 125 -19.44 14.75 11.70
N MET A 126 -19.47 15.52 12.79
CA MET A 126 -18.49 15.41 13.89
C MET A 126 -18.41 14.00 14.47
N SER A 127 -19.55 13.33 14.63
CA SER A 127 -19.64 11.99 15.21
C SER A 127 -19.04 10.91 14.31
N THR A 128 -18.81 11.22 13.02
CA THR A 128 -18.13 10.31 12.08
C THR A 128 -16.60 10.42 12.12
N LEU A 129 -16.06 11.40 12.86
CA LEU A 129 -14.63 11.63 13.00
C LEU A 129 -14.08 10.91 14.24
N GLU A 130 -13.02 10.14 14.06
CA GLU A 130 -12.41 9.35 15.13
C GLU A 130 -11.59 10.22 16.12
N GLU A 131 -11.02 11.31 15.62
CA GLU A 131 -10.15 12.23 16.37
C GLU A 131 -10.56 13.69 16.16
N CYS A 132 -11.85 14.01 16.38
CA CYS A 132 -12.27 15.40 16.40
C CYS A 132 -12.22 15.96 17.83
N ASP A 133 -11.19 16.76 18.12
CA ASP A 133 -11.12 17.49 19.37
C ASP A 133 -12.05 18.73 19.37
N SER A 134 -12.46 19.15 20.57
CA SER A 134 -13.39 20.28 20.75
C SER A 134 -12.82 21.61 20.22
N HIS A 135 -11.50 21.79 20.22
CA HIS A 135 -10.85 23.00 19.72
C HIS A 135 -10.96 23.08 18.19
N THR A 136 -10.69 21.99 17.48
CA THR A 136 -10.81 21.91 16.01
C THR A 136 -12.25 22.10 15.55
N ALA A 137 -13.22 21.48 16.23
CA ALA A 137 -14.64 21.70 15.99
C ALA A 137 -15.05 23.18 16.15
N SER A 138 -14.59 23.80 17.24
CA SER A 138 -14.84 25.20 17.54
C SER A 138 -14.15 26.14 16.54
N LEU A 139 -13.00 25.74 15.99
CA LEU A 139 -12.29 26.49 14.96
C LEU A 139 -13.08 26.44 13.64
N ALA A 140 -13.54 25.27 13.21
CA ALA A 140 -14.35 25.11 11.99
C ALA A 140 -15.64 25.94 12.07
N PHE A 141 -16.38 25.84 13.18
CA PHE A 141 -17.61 26.60 13.41
C PHE A 141 -17.38 28.11 13.38
N ARG A 142 -16.30 28.60 14.00
CA ARG A 142 -15.96 30.04 14.01
C ARG A 142 -15.46 30.55 12.66
N THR A 143 -14.69 29.73 11.95
CA THR A 143 -14.15 30.09 10.63
C THR A 143 -15.27 30.26 9.62
N TRP A 144 -16.32 29.43 9.70
CA TRP A 144 -17.53 29.64 8.90
C TRP A 144 -18.24 30.96 9.25
N ASN A 145 -18.53 31.23 10.54
CA ASN A 145 -19.23 32.45 10.97
C ASN A 145 -18.53 33.76 10.58
N LYS A 146 -17.21 33.73 10.35
CA LYS A 146 -16.44 34.89 9.89
C LYS A 146 -16.54 35.14 8.38
N ASN A 147 -16.98 34.15 7.61
CA ASN A 147 -17.05 34.18 6.14
C ASN A 147 -18.51 34.14 5.62
N ALA A 148 -19.49 34.30 6.51
CA ALA A 148 -20.92 34.41 6.21
C ALA A 148 -21.35 35.88 6.33
#